data_AF-A0A8J1J2W4-F1
#
_entry.id   AF-A0A8J1J2W4-F1
#
_cell.length_a   1.000
_cell.length_b   1.000
_cell.length_c   1.000
_cell.angle_alpha   90.00
_cell.angle_beta   90.00
_cell.angle_gamma   90.00
#
_symmetry.space_group_name_H-M   'P 1'
#
loop_
_entity.id
_entity.type
_entity.pdbx_description
1 polymer ?
#
loop_
_entity_poly.entity_id
_entity_poly.type
_entity_poly.pdbx_seq_one_letter_code
_entity_poly.pdbx_strand_id
1 'polypeptide(L)'
;MDSHRIIREAEGEVWVSCKIPGKPTIRGSLTSKGISSDEVPEVTASEEFVVQEVTKNRIPVSCPGENISCTFLSPYASFSHIHEKNVSYLDISSGGDLGVSSSTDQTFKVWETHNTEVKSVLEGHTRDVFSCKFFPSGQEVLSGGLDSLVKVWSVNDGSCLATMKGHRGSILDIAVVANGQNVISSGQDGTARLWDSAQGACIAVVDDSYSPINAIAVAEVGNAVNLGSPKETPSSREVGTEGKLVVLAREDKSLEGVSLHSRQSRWKQGFFCATGKPPPKSPP
;
A
#
# COMPACT_ATOMS: atom_id res chain seq x y z
N MET A 1 -15.33 49.30 -4.08
CA MET A 1 -15.82 48.11 -4.81
C MET A 1 -14.58 47.29 -5.08
N ASP A 2 -14.11 46.57 -4.06
CA ASP A 2 -12.92 45.73 -4.21
C ASP A 2 -13.34 44.47 -4.97
N SER A 3 -12.70 44.26 -6.11
CA SER A 3 -12.79 43.03 -6.88
C SER A 3 -12.42 41.86 -5.97
N HIS A 4 -13.30 40.86 -5.82
CA HIS A 4 -12.93 39.55 -5.29
C HIS A 4 -11.72 39.05 -6.08
N ARG A 5 -10.54 39.15 -5.46
CA ARG A 5 -9.28 38.84 -6.11
C ARG A 5 -8.82 37.50 -5.60
N ILE A 6 -8.83 36.51 -6.49
CA ILE A 6 -8.20 35.21 -6.27
C ILE A 6 -6.69 35.47 -6.13
N ILE A 7 -6.11 35.05 -5.01
CA ILE A 7 -4.68 35.26 -4.71
C ILE A 7 -3.84 34.10 -5.23
N ARG A 8 -4.43 32.91 -5.30
CA ARG A 8 -3.81 31.71 -5.86
C ARG A 8 -4.80 31.03 -6.78
N GLU A 9 -4.54 31.07 -8.08
CA GLU A 9 -5.27 30.25 -9.06
C GLU A 9 -4.77 28.81 -8.93
N ALA A 10 -5.70 27.88 -8.70
CA ALA A 10 -5.45 26.45 -8.66
C ALA A 10 -6.70 25.75 -9.18
N GLU A 11 -6.72 25.47 -10.48
CA GLU A 11 -7.81 24.75 -11.13
C GLU A 11 -7.64 23.25 -10.86
N GLY A 12 -8.40 22.76 -9.88
CA GLY A 12 -8.50 21.35 -9.55
C GLY A 12 -9.93 20.88 -9.76
N GLU A 13 -10.14 19.93 -10.67
CA GLU A 13 -11.44 19.30 -10.88
C GLU A 13 -11.47 17.90 -10.25
N VAL A 14 -12.54 17.59 -9.52
CA VAL A 14 -12.85 16.23 -9.11
C VAL A 14 -14.25 15.83 -9.52
N TRP A 15 -14.41 14.53 -9.75
CA TRP A 15 -15.70 13.93 -10.02
C TRP A 15 -16.38 13.51 -8.72
N VAL A 16 -17.62 13.95 -8.56
CA VAL A 16 -18.49 13.54 -7.46
C VAL A 16 -19.65 12.72 -8.01
N SER A 17 -20.14 11.80 -7.20
CA SER A 17 -21.33 11.03 -7.54
C SER A 17 -22.27 10.93 -6.36
N CYS A 18 -23.57 11.06 -6.64
CA CYS A 18 -24.63 10.88 -5.67
C CYS A 18 -25.39 9.60 -6.03
N LYS A 19 -25.30 8.60 -5.15
CA LYS A 19 -26.02 7.33 -5.30
C LYS A 19 -27.26 7.35 -4.43
N ILE A 20 -28.42 7.20 -5.07
CA ILE A 20 -29.72 7.23 -4.41
C ILE A 20 -30.38 5.87 -4.61
N PRO A 21 -30.86 5.21 -3.53
CA PRO A 21 -31.57 3.95 -3.66
C PRO A 21 -32.76 4.06 -4.64
N GLY A 22 -32.79 3.20 -5.66
CA GLY A 22 -33.88 3.16 -6.64
C GLY A 22 -33.83 4.22 -7.75
N LYS A 23 -32.79 5.05 -7.83
CA LYS A 23 -32.61 6.05 -8.91
C LYS A 23 -31.25 5.88 -9.61
N PRO A 24 -31.10 6.35 -10.86
CA PRO A 24 -29.79 6.43 -11.52
C PRO A 24 -28.79 7.24 -10.68
N THR A 25 -27.51 6.87 -10.76
CA THR A 25 -26.44 7.63 -10.10
C THR A 25 -26.25 8.96 -10.81
N ILE A 26 -26.39 10.06 -10.07
CA ILE A 26 -26.09 11.40 -10.57
C ILE A 26 -24.58 11.60 -10.48
N ARG A 27 -23.96 12.04 -11.58
CA ARG A 27 -22.53 12.30 -11.66
C ARG A 27 -22.32 13.75 -12.04
N GLY A 28 -21.29 14.36 -11.48
CA GLY A 28 -20.96 15.74 -11.71
C GLY A 28 -19.53 16.02 -11.28
N SER A 29 -19.14 17.29 -11.30
CA SER A 29 -17.80 17.69 -10.88
C SER A 29 -17.82 18.87 -9.93
N LEU A 30 -16.79 18.96 -9.10
CA LEU A 30 -16.44 20.12 -8.30
C LEU A 30 -15.13 20.68 -8.84
N THR A 31 -15.10 21.97 -9.10
CA THR A 31 -13.93 22.68 -9.62
C THR A 31 -13.49 23.72 -8.60
N SER A 32 -12.30 23.55 -8.04
CA SER A 32 -11.61 24.62 -7.31
C SER A 32 -11.14 25.67 -8.31
N LYS A 33 -11.42 26.94 -8.05
CA LYS A 33 -10.88 28.09 -8.79
C LYS A 33 -9.68 28.73 -8.10
N GLY A 34 -9.38 28.29 -6.87
CA GLY A 34 -8.30 28.83 -6.08
C GLY A 34 -8.73 29.34 -4.70
N ILE A 35 -7.90 30.20 -4.12
CA ILE A 35 -8.12 30.78 -2.79
C ILE A 35 -8.26 32.30 -2.92
N SER A 36 -9.36 32.83 -2.39
CA SER A 36 -9.67 34.26 -2.32
C SER A 36 -8.76 35.00 -1.33
N SER A 37 -8.83 36.34 -1.32
CA SER A 37 -8.10 37.19 -0.38
C SER A 37 -8.38 36.91 1.09
N ASP A 38 -9.56 36.40 1.38
CA ASP A 38 -9.99 36.08 2.74
C ASP A 38 -9.62 34.65 3.14
N GLU A 39 -8.76 33.96 2.38
CA GLU A 39 -8.37 32.55 2.56
C GLU A 39 -9.54 31.56 2.48
N VAL A 40 -10.64 31.96 1.84
CA VAL A 40 -11.77 31.08 1.55
C VAL A 40 -11.56 30.44 0.17
N PRO A 41 -11.62 29.10 0.04
CA PRO A 41 -11.52 28.44 -1.25
C PRO A 41 -12.75 28.76 -2.11
N GLU A 42 -12.51 29.05 -3.38
CA GLU A 42 -13.58 29.27 -4.34
C GLU A 42 -13.83 27.98 -5.11
N VAL A 43 -15.02 27.40 -4.93
CA VAL A 43 -15.39 26.11 -5.51
C VAL A 43 -16.70 26.23 -6.26
N THR A 44 -16.73 25.76 -7.50
CA THR A 44 -17.93 25.64 -8.32
C THR A 44 -18.30 24.18 -8.54
N ALA A 45 -19.54 23.91 -8.93
CA ALA A 45 -20.00 22.56 -9.25
C ALA A 45 -20.69 22.50 -10.61
N SER A 46 -20.78 21.31 -11.19
CA SER A 46 -21.61 21.02 -12.37
C SER A 46 -23.10 21.22 -12.06
N GLU A 47 -23.94 21.33 -13.10
CA GLU A 47 -25.36 21.73 -13.01
C GLU A 47 -26.19 20.89 -12.02
N GLU A 48 -25.82 19.64 -11.78
CA GLU A 48 -26.53 18.71 -10.91
C GLU A 48 -26.23 18.92 -9.41
N PHE A 49 -25.17 19.66 -9.08
CA PHE A 49 -24.68 19.87 -7.73
C PHE A 49 -24.66 21.37 -7.40
N VAL A 50 -24.86 21.69 -6.12
CA VAL A 50 -24.82 23.07 -5.62
C VAL A 50 -23.79 23.15 -4.52
N VAL A 51 -22.81 24.03 -4.70
CA VAL A 51 -21.91 24.46 -3.63
C VAL A 51 -22.61 25.57 -2.86
N GLN A 52 -22.86 25.34 -1.57
CA GLN A 52 -23.41 26.37 -0.68
C GLN A 52 -22.31 27.33 -0.23
N GLU A 53 -22.61 28.22 0.72
CA GLU A 53 -21.64 29.17 1.26
C GLU A 53 -20.38 28.44 1.76
N VAL A 54 -19.27 28.66 1.06
CA VAL A 54 -17.96 28.09 1.39
C VAL A 54 -17.32 28.93 2.48
N THR A 55 -16.78 28.27 3.48
CA THR A 55 -16.04 28.90 4.58
C THR A 55 -14.61 28.37 4.60
N LYS A 56 -13.72 29.02 5.38
CA LYS A 56 -12.34 28.53 5.60
C LYS A 56 -12.27 27.07 6.04
N ASN A 57 -13.33 26.55 6.67
CA ASN A 57 -13.33 25.23 7.29
C ASN A 57 -14.22 24.22 6.58
N ARG A 58 -15.13 24.67 5.70
CA ARG A 58 -16.21 23.83 5.17
C ARG A 58 -16.57 24.21 3.74
N ILE A 59 -16.69 23.21 2.89
CA ILE A 59 -17.23 23.30 1.52
C ILE A 59 -18.50 22.42 1.51
N PRO A 60 -19.69 22.99 1.78
CA PRO A 60 -20.93 22.23 1.75
C PRO A 60 -21.41 22.06 0.30
N VAL A 61 -21.69 20.82 -0.08
CA VAL A 61 -22.17 20.45 -1.41
C VAL A 61 -23.47 19.68 -1.28
N SER A 62 -24.49 20.09 -2.04
CA SER A 62 -25.78 19.41 -2.06
C SER A 62 -26.17 18.99 -3.47
N CYS A 63 -27.05 17.99 -3.54
CA CYS A 63 -27.76 17.59 -4.75
C CYS A 63 -29.22 18.05 -4.57
N PRO A 64 -29.63 19.21 -5.13
CA PRO A 64 -30.89 19.88 -4.78
C PRO A 64 -32.14 19.05 -5.05
N GLY A 65 -32.09 18.16 -6.05
CA GLY A 65 -33.24 17.32 -6.41
C GLY A 65 -33.70 16.39 -5.29
N GLU A 66 -32.85 16.08 -4.30
CA GLU A 66 -33.05 14.90 -3.45
C GLU A 66 -32.64 15.10 -1.97
N ASN A 67 -32.41 16.35 -1.54
CA ASN A 67 -32.09 16.74 -0.15
C ASN A 67 -30.88 15.99 0.46
N ILE A 68 -29.94 15.56 -0.39
CA ILE A 68 -28.67 14.96 0.03
C ILE A 68 -27.62 16.06 0.06
N SER A 69 -26.90 16.16 1.18
CA SER A 69 -25.76 17.06 1.32
C SER A 69 -24.58 16.35 1.94
N CYS A 70 -23.39 16.80 1.53
CA CYS A 70 -22.11 16.42 2.11
C CYS A 70 -21.36 17.70 2.45
N THR A 71 -20.47 17.67 3.44
CA THR A 71 -19.57 18.79 3.70
C THR A 71 -18.14 18.29 3.67
N PHE A 72 -17.34 18.84 2.75
CA PHE A 72 -15.90 18.65 2.78
C PHE A 72 -15.26 19.62 3.77
N LEU A 73 -14.19 19.20 4.44
CA LEU A 73 -13.45 20.05 5.36
C LEU A 73 -12.35 20.80 4.60
N SER A 74 -12.42 22.13 4.59
CA SER A 74 -11.31 22.97 4.17
C SER A 74 -10.37 23.19 5.37
N PRO A 75 -9.04 23.27 5.21
CA PRO A 75 -8.26 23.17 3.95
C PRO A 75 -7.89 21.72 3.56
N TYR A 76 -8.38 20.71 4.28
CA TYR A 76 -7.96 19.31 4.11
C TYR A 76 -8.47 18.64 2.83
N ALA A 77 -9.43 19.25 2.13
CA ALA A 77 -9.92 18.79 0.85
C ALA A 77 -9.05 19.39 -0.28
N SER A 78 -8.15 18.58 -0.83
CA SER A 78 -7.43 18.89 -2.07
C SER A 78 -8.13 18.21 -3.26
N PHE A 79 -8.22 18.92 -4.38
CA PHE A 79 -8.81 18.46 -5.62
C PHE A 79 -7.72 18.30 -6.66
N SER A 80 -7.46 17.05 -7.06
CA SER A 80 -6.17 16.70 -7.63
C SER A 80 -6.29 15.69 -8.76
N HIS A 81 -5.71 16.03 -9.90
CA HIS A 81 -5.72 15.19 -11.09
C HIS A 81 -4.36 14.49 -11.27
N ILE A 82 -4.10 13.48 -10.43
CA ILE A 82 -2.83 12.73 -10.45
C ILE A 82 -2.73 11.81 -11.68
N HIS A 83 -3.86 11.23 -12.10
CA HIS A 83 -3.96 10.25 -13.18
C HIS A 83 -5.05 10.65 -14.18
N GLU A 84 -4.81 10.38 -15.47
CA GLU A 84 -5.74 10.69 -16.56
C GLU A 84 -6.84 9.63 -16.72
N LYS A 85 -6.63 8.45 -16.14
CA LYS A 85 -7.57 7.32 -16.15
C LYS A 85 -7.78 6.77 -14.75
N ASN A 86 -8.57 5.69 -14.67
CA ASN A 86 -8.94 5.05 -13.42
C ASN A 86 -7.70 4.60 -12.64
N VAL A 87 -7.64 5.07 -11.39
CA VAL A 87 -6.73 4.56 -10.35
C VAL A 87 -7.18 3.16 -9.97
N SER A 88 -6.28 2.19 -10.12
CA SER A 88 -6.50 0.78 -9.79
C SER A 88 -6.15 0.46 -8.34
N TYR A 89 -5.13 1.13 -7.79
CA TYR A 89 -4.67 0.91 -6.42
C TYR A 89 -4.08 2.20 -5.86
N LEU A 90 -4.18 2.37 -4.54
CA LEU A 90 -3.53 3.46 -3.81
C LEU A 90 -3.06 3.00 -2.44
N ASP A 91 -2.01 3.64 -1.93
CA ASP A 91 -1.54 3.47 -0.56
C ASP A 91 -0.95 4.79 -0.03
N ILE A 92 -0.95 4.94 1.29
CA ILE A 92 -0.39 6.11 1.98
C ILE A 92 0.76 5.64 2.88
N SER A 93 1.87 6.35 2.84
CA SER A 93 3.03 6.08 3.69
C SER A 93 2.67 6.21 5.17
N SER A 94 3.40 5.51 6.05
CA SER A 94 3.18 5.53 7.50
C SER A 94 3.28 6.93 8.13
N GLY A 95 4.10 7.81 7.55
CA GLY A 95 4.20 9.22 7.96
C GLY A 95 3.04 10.09 7.48
N GLY A 96 2.27 9.63 6.49
CA GLY A 96 1.14 10.37 5.92
C GLY A 96 1.51 11.44 4.89
N ASP A 97 2.80 11.69 4.65
CA ASP A 97 3.27 12.77 3.75
C ASP A 97 3.31 12.38 2.27
N LEU A 98 3.38 11.07 2.00
CA LEU A 98 3.46 10.53 0.64
C LEU A 98 2.32 9.56 0.36
N GLY A 99 1.80 9.65 -0.85
CA GLY A 99 0.90 8.68 -1.47
C GLY A 99 1.56 7.99 -2.65
N VAL A 100 1.07 6.79 -2.96
CA VAL A 100 1.45 6.05 -4.16
C VAL A 100 0.18 5.53 -4.82
N SER A 101 0.11 5.59 -6.14
CA SER A 101 -1.04 5.11 -6.90
C SER A 101 -0.63 4.49 -8.23
N SER A 102 -1.33 3.42 -8.60
CA SER A 102 -1.28 2.85 -9.95
C SER A 102 -2.56 3.15 -10.71
N SER A 103 -2.45 3.27 -12.03
CA SER A 103 -3.57 3.61 -12.89
C SER A 103 -3.54 2.86 -14.21
N THR A 104 -4.73 2.71 -14.79
CA THR A 104 -4.96 2.23 -16.15
C THR A 104 -4.47 3.19 -17.25
N ASP A 105 -3.94 4.36 -16.88
CA ASP A 105 -3.14 5.22 -17.76
C ASP A 105 -1.70 4.70 -17.98
N GLN A 106 -1.40 3.50 -17.45
CA GLN A 106 -0.09 2.84 -17.51
C GLN A 106 1.00 3.53 -16.68
N THR A 107 0.61 4.44 -15.78
CA THR A 107 1.55 5.11 -14.88
C THR A 107 1.41 4.59 -13.46
N PHE A 108 2.54 4.61 -12.76
CA PHE A 108 2.67 4.30 -11.36
C PHE A 108 3.40 5.46 -10.71
N LYS A 109 2.73 6.19 -9.82
CA LYS A 109 3.19 7.51 -9.36
C LYS A 109 3.31 7.57 -7.85
N VAL A 110 4.37 8.24 -7.38
CA VAL A 110 4.51 8.71 -6.00
C VAL A 110 4.23 10.20 -5.98
N TRP A 111 3.45 10.64 -5.01
CA TRP A 111 2.98 12.02 -4.89
C TRP A 111 2.93 12.46 -3.43
N GLU A 112 2.96 13.77 -3.22
CA GLU A 112 2.91 14.39 -1.90
C GLU A 112 1.46 14.57 -1.44
N THR A 113 1.10 14.17 -0.23
CA THR A 113 -0.31 14.17 0.20
C THR A 113 -0.88 15.56 0.47
N HIS A 114 -0.03 16.52 0.82
CA HIS A 114 -0.45 17.85 1.24
C HIS A 114 -0.80 18.78 0.07
N ASN A 115 -0.21 18.57 -1.10
CA ASN A 115 -0.41 19.37 -2.32
C ASN A 115 -0.73 18.52 -3.56
N THR A 116 -0.68 17.19 -3.44
CA THR A 116 -0.87 16.20 -4.52
C THR A 116 0.05 16.34 -5.72
N GLU A 117 1.19 17.00 -5.53
CA GLU A 117 2.21 17.10 -6.57
C GLU A 117 2.86 15.74 -6.80
N VAL A 118 3.05 15.40 -8.08
CA VAL A 118 3.72 14.16 -8.47
C VAL A 118 5.22 14.33 -8.23
N LYS A 119 5.74 13.57 -7.27
CA LYS A 119 7.17 13.54 -6.94
C LYS A 119 7.95 12.68 -7.92
N SER A 120 7.41 11.53 -8.30
CA SER A 120 8.08 10.61 -9.24
C SER A 120 7.08 9.74 -10.00
N VAL A 121 7.44 9.42 -11.25
CA VAL A 121 6.84 8.34 -12.02
C VAL A 121 7.79 7.14 -11.94
N LEU A 122 7.26 5.98 -11.57
CA LEU A 122 8.01 4.74 -11.37
C LEU A 122 7.91 3.88 -12.63
N GLU A 123 8.91 4.02 -13.51
CA GLU A 123 8.94 3.36 -14.82
C GLU A 123 9.67 2.00 -14.77
N GLY A 124 9.08 0.96 -15.34
CA GLY A 124 9.77 -0.32 -15.55
C GLY A 124 8.90 -1.58 -15.46
N HIS A 125 7.64 -1.47 -15.03
CA HIS A 125 6.65 -2.48 -15.37
C HIS A 125 6.29 -2.39 -16.85
N THR A 126 6.16 -3.52 -17.54
CA THR A 126 5.85 -3.55 -18.98
C THR A 126 4.34 -3.70 -19.26
N ARG A 127 3.55 -3.86 -18.21
CA ARG A 127 2.09 -3.93 -18.21
C ARG A 127 1.55 -3.24 -16.96
N ASP A 128 0.23 -3.06 -16.90
CA ASP A 128 -0.47 -2.40 -15.79
C ASP A 128 -0.05 -2.93 -14.41
N VAL A 129 0.12 -2.00 -13.48
CA VAL A 129 0.44 -2.28 -12.07
C VAL A 129 -0.87 -2.43 -11.30
N PHE A 130 -1.14 -3.61 -10.77
CA PHE A 130 -2.41 -3.92 -10.10
C PHE A 130 -2.37 -3.73 -8.59
N SER A 131 -1.19 -3.72 -8.00
CA SER A 131 -1.04 -3.55 -6.55
C SER A 131 0.22 -2.75 -6.22
N CYS A 132 0.11 -1.90 -5.21
CA CYS A 132 1.23 -1.14 -4.68
C CYS A 132 1.12 -0.93 -3.16
N LYS A 133 2.24 -0.98 -2.45
CA LYS A 133 2.32 -0.77 -1.00
C LYS A 133 3.57 -0.03 -0.59
N PHE A 134 3.48 0.89 0.35
CA PHE A 134 4.66 1.42 1.01
C PHE A 134 5.29 0.38 1.94
N PHE A 135 6.61 0.37 1.99
CA PHE A 135 7.31 -0.25 3.10
C PHE A 135 7.10 0.58 4.37
N PRO A 136 7.14 -0.04 5.58
CA PRO A 136 6.95 0.69 6.84
C PRO A 136 7.89 1.89 7.04
N SER A 137 9.09 1.84 6.43
CA SER A 137 10.08 2.91 6.43
C SER A 137 9.65 4.16 5.66
N GLY A 138 8.70 4.04 4.73
CA GLY A 138 8.29 5.11 3.82
C GLY A 138 9.32 5.43 2.72
N GLN A 139 10.46 4.75 2.69
CA GLN A 139 11.55 5.01 1.73
C GLN A 139 11.45 4.16 0.47
N GLU A 140 10.67 3.08 0.54
CA GLU A 140 10.53 2.11 -0.53
C GLU A 140 9.06 1.82 -0.80
N VAL A 141 8.78 1.44 -2.03
CA VAL A 141 7.46 1.01 -2.49
C VAL A 141 7.56 -0.36 -3.13
N LEU A 142 6.65 -1.25 -2.77
CA LEU A 142 6.44 -2.55 -3.41
C LEU A 142 5.37 -2.41 -4.49
N SER A 143 5.55 -3.08 -5.62
CA SER A 143 4.52 -3.20 -6.65
C SER A 143 4.41 -4.60 -7.22
N GLY A 144 3.22 -4.94 -7.67
CA GLY A 144 2.91 -6.15 -8.43
C GLY A 144 2.16 -5.83 -9.71
N GLY A 145 2.62 -6.38 -10.83
CA GLY A 145 2.08 -6.08 -12.17
C GLY A 145 1.48 -7.26 -12.92
N LEU A 146 0.77 -6.96 -14.01
CA LEU A 146 0.31 -7.96 -14.99
C LEU A 146 1.46 -8.58 -15.81
N ASP A 147 2.67 -8.05 -15.68
CA ASP A 147 3.90 -8.60 -16.27
C ASP A 147 4.49 -9.75 -15.44
N SER A 148 3.77 -10.21 -14.41
CA SER A 148 4.16 -11.29 -13.50
C SER A 148 5.39 -10.96 -12.66
N LEU A 149 5.73 -9.68 -12.54
CA LEU A 149 6.86 -9.20 -11.75
C LEU A 149 6.39 -8.58 -10.45
N VAL A 150 7.20 -8.77 -9.41
CA VAL A 150 7.14 -7.97 -8.18
C VAL A 150 8.38 -7.09 -8.16
N LYS A 151 8.23 -5.80 -7.88
CA LYS A 151 9.34 -4.83 -7.89
C LYS A 151 9.36 -4.01 -6.62
N VAL A 152 10.58 -3.66 -6.19
CA VAL A 152 10.82 -2.70 -5.11
C VAL A 152 11.40 -1.44 -5.72
N TRP A 153 10.89 -0.29 -5.30
CA TRP A 153 11.23 1.02 -5.83
C TRP A 153 11.73 1.93 -4.72
N SER A 154 12.75 2.73 -5.02
CA SER A 154 13.16 3.84 -4.18
C SER A 154 12.19 5.01 -4.36
N VAL A 155 11.67 5.53 -3.25
CA VAL A 155 10.81 6.71 -3.22
C VAL A 155 11.58 8.00 -3.52
N ASN A 156 12.90 7.99 -3.33
CA ASN A 156 13.73 9.19 -3.44
C ASN A 156 14.07 9.54 -4.89
N ASP A 157 14.39 8.55 -5.70
CA ASP A 157 14.87 8.72 -7.08
C ASP A 157 14.07 7.92 -8.11
N GLY A 158 13.05 7.18 -7.67
CA GLY A 158 12.20 6.35 -8.53
C GLY A 158 12.89 5.12 -9.11
N SER A 159 14.10 4.79 -8.67
CA SER A 159 14.86 3.65 -9.21
C SER A 159 14.26 2.31 -8.78
N CYS A 160 14.33 1.33 -9.68
CA CYS A 160 13.94 -0.06 -9.37
C CYS A 160 15.10 -0.74 -8.61
N LEU A 161 14.93 -0.93 -7.31
CA LEU A 161 15.93 -1.52 -6.41
C LEU A 161 16.01 -3.04 -6.54
N ALA A 162 14.88 -3.70 -6.75
CA ALA A 162 14.80 -5.14 -6.90
C ALA A 162 13.70 -5.54 -7.90
N THR A 163 13.94 -6.61 -8.64
CA THR A 163 12.93 -7.26 -9.49
C THR A 163 12.90 -8.76 -9.19
N MET A 164 11.79 -9.20 -8.61
CA MET A 164 11.54 -10.59 -8.26
C MET A 164 10.82 -11.28 -9.41
N LYS A 165 11.44 -12.36 -9.91
CA LYS A 165 10.93 -13.19 -11.01
C LYS A 165 10.58 -14.57 -10.49
N GLY A 166 9.44 -15.11 -10.89
CA GLY A 166 9.07 -16.49 -10.57
C GLY A 166 7.59 -16.82 -10.74
N HIS A 167 6.71 -15.82 -10.60
CA HIS A 167 5.29 -15.98 -10.93
C HIS A 167 5.12 -16.29 -12.43
N ARG A 168 4.17 -17.17 -12.74
CA ARG A 168 3.78 -17.56 -14.11
C ARG A 168 2.51 -16.87 -14.58
N GLY A 169 1.91 -16.04 -13.73
CA GLY A 169 0.73 -15.24 -14.01
C GLY A 169 0.80 -13.88 -13.33
N SER A 170 -0.18 -13.04 -13.64
CA SER A 170 -0.33 -11.69 -13.10
C SER A 170 -0.25 -11.66 -11.58
N ILE A 171 0.39 -10.64 -11.01
CA ILE A 171 0.36 -10.42 -9.56
C ILE A 171 -0.98 -9.77 -9.21
N LEU A 172 -1.71 -10.37 -8.28
CA LEU A 172 -3.06 -9.94 -7.90
C LEU A 172 -3.06 -9.17 -6.58
N ASP A 173 -2.19 -9.54 -5.64
CA ASP A 173 -2.01 -8.80 -4.39
C ASP A 173 -0.59 -8.95 -3.86
N ILE A 174 -0.22 -8.03 -2.96
CA ILE A 174 1.10 -7.97 -2.33
C ILE A 174 0.99 -7.54 -0.87
N ALA A 175 1.95 -7.95 -0.06
CA ALA A 175 2.06 -7.50 1.33
C ALA A 175 3.52 -7.33 1.75
N VAL A 176 3.79 -6.30 2.55
CA VAL A 176 5.10 -6.11 3.20
C VAL A 176 5.07 -6.74 4.59
N VAL A 177 6.06 -7.58 4.92
CA VAL A 177 6.12 -8.32 6.19
C VAL A 177 7.50 -8.22 6.83
N ALA A 178 7.63 -8.73 8.07
CA ALA A 178 8.89 -8.72 8.84
C ALA A 178 9.58 -7.34 8.84
N ASN A 179 8.81 -6.27 9.13
CA ASN A 179 9.29 -4.88 9.13
C ASN A 179 9.99 -4.44 7.83
N GLY A 180 9.59 -4.98 6.69
CA GLY A 180 10.16 -4.65 5.38
C GLY A 180 11.28 -5.57 4.92
N GLN A 181 11.73 -6.53 5.74
CA GLN A 181 12.78 -7.48 5.33
C GLN A 181 12.28 -8.47 4.28
N ASN A 182 10.99 -8.79 4.30
CA ASN A 182 10.38 -9.74 3.38
C ASN A 182 9.10 -9.17 2.80
N VAL A 183 8.71 -9.71 1.65
CA VAL A 183 7.45 -9.38 0.98
C VAL A 183 6.74 -10.65 0.53
N ILE A 184 5.41 -10.57 0.44
CA ILE A 184 4.55 -11.63 -0.06
C ILE A 184 3.89 -11.13 -1.34
N SER A 185 3.76 -12.00 -2.33
CA SER A 185 2.92 -11.77 -3.50
C SER A 185 1.99 -12.95 -3.75
N SER A 186 0.80 -12.68 -4.25
CA SER A 186 -0.12 -13.70 -4.74
C SER A 186 -0.41 -13.51 -6.21
N GLY A 187 -0.58 -14.62 -6.93
CA GLY A 187 -0.67 -14.60 -8.38
C GLY A 187 -1.89 -15.32 -8.95
N GLN A 188 -2.19 -14.96 -10.20
CA GLN A 188 -3.12 -15.69 -11.06
C GLN A 188 -2.64 -17.12 -11.37
N ASP A 189 -1.37 -17.41 -11.14
CA ASP A 189 -0.81 -18.76 -11.22
C ASP A 189 -1.22 -19.66 -10.05
N GLY A 190 -2.02 -19.16 -9.11
CA GLY A 190 -2.49 -19.89 -7.94
C GLY A 190 -1.45 -20.03 -6.83
N THR A 191 -0.31 -19.33 -6.96
CA THR A 191 0.77 -19.39 -5.98
C THR A 191 0.78 -18.14 -5.11
N ALA A 192 1.17 -18.32 -3.84
CA ALA A 192 1.65 -17.23 -3.01
C ALA A 192 3.15 -17.42 -2.76
N ARG A 193 3.93 -16.35 -2.83
CA ARG A 193 5.39 -16.42 -2.74
C ARG A 193 5.91 -15.46 -1.69
N LEU A 194 6.84 -15.94 -0.87
CA LEU A 194 7.61 -15.14 0.08
C LEU A 194 8.96 -14.83 -0.53
N TRP A 195 9.37 -13.57 -0.43
CA TRP A 195 10.61 -13.07 -1.01
C TRP A 195 11.42 -12.31 0.04
N ASP A 196 12.74 -12.39 -0.10
CA ASP A 196 13.67 -11.47 0.53
C ASP A 196 13.62 -10.15 -0.25
N SER A 197 13.29 -9.03 0.40
CA SER A 197 13.07 -7.75 -0.27
C SER A 197 14.36 -7.13 -0.80
N ALA A 198 15.50 -7.39 -0.14
CA ALA A 198 16.80 -6.81 -0.49
C ALA A 198 17.49 -7.60 -1.60
N GLN A 199 17.43 -8.93 -1.53
CA GLN A 199 18.07 -9.82 -2.50
C GLN A 199 17.17 -10.15 -3.69
N GLY A 200 15.85 -9.97 -3.55
CA GLY A 200 14.85 -10.41 -4.53
C GLY A 200 14.77 -11.94 -4.66
N ALA A 201 15.34 -12.68 -3.70
CA ALA A 201 15.36 -14.13 -3.70
C ALA A 201 14.00 -14.69 -3.24
N CYS A 202 13.52 -15.73 -3.91
CA CYS A 202 12.33 -16.46 -3.48
C CYS A 202 12.70 -17.36 -2.29
N ILE A 203 12.11 -17.09 -1.13
CA ILE A 203 12.36 -17.84 0.11
C ILE A 203 11.43 -19.05 0.19
N ALA A 204 10.17 -18.87 -0.16
CA ALA A 204 9.16 -19.92 -0.11
C ALA A 204 8.08 -19.70 -1.16
N VAL A 205 7.47 -20.81 -1.59
CA VAL A 205 6.30 -20.83 -2.46
C VAL A 205 5.24 -21.68 -1.78
N VAL A 206 4.03 -21.15 -1.71
CA VAL A 206 2.81 -21.85 -1.30
C VAL A 206 2.01 -22.11 -2.59
N ASP A 207 1.87 -23.38 -2.98
CA ASP A 207 1.12 -23.83 -4.18
C ASP A 207 0.78 -25.34 -4.06
N ASP A 208 -0.36 -25.87 -4.54
CA ASP A 208 -0.50 -26.37 -5.93
C ASP A 208 -1.95 -26.51 -6.48
N SER A 209 -2.93 -25.74 -6.00
CA SER A 209 -4.35 -25.99 -6.34
C SER A 209 -4.84 -25.38 -7.68
N TYR A 210 -3.96 -24.68 -8.43
CA TYR A 210 -4.26 -24.00 -9.71
C TYR A 210 -5.39 -22.96 -9.69
N SER A 211 -5.88 -22.54 -8.52
CA SER A 211 -6.90 -21.49 -8.40
C SER A 211 -6.23 -20.16 -8.04
N PRO A 212 -6.51 -19.06 -8.75
CA PRO A 212 -5.96 -17.75 -8.46
C PRO A 212 -6.12 -17.33 -7.00
N ILE A 213 -5.07 -16.73 -6.44
CA ILE A 213 -5.07 -16.17 -5.08
C ILE A 213 -5.24 -14.65 -5.21
N ASN A 214 -6.44 -14.18 -4.91
CA ASN A 214 -6.88 -12.82 -5.22
C ASN A 214 -6.50 -11.79 -4.14
N ALA A 215 -6.31 -12.21 -2.90
CA ALA A 215 -5.98 -11.30 -1.82
C ALA A 215 -5.13 -11.96 -0.73
N ILE A 216 -4.30 -11.14 -0.10
CA ILE A 216 -3.45 -11.48 1.03
C ILE A 216 -3.83 -10.56 2.19
N ALA A 217 -4.19 -11.15 3.34
CA ALA A 217 -4.26 -10.42 4.60
C ALA A 217 -3.14 -10.90 5.52
N VAL A 218 -2.38 -9.97 6.11
CA VAL A 218 -1.33 -10.29 7.08
C VAL A 218 -1.72 -9.73 8.43
N ALA A 219 -1.68 -10.57 9.45
CA ALA A 219 -1.90 -10.18 10.84
C ALA A 219 -0.69 -10.56 11.70
N GLU A 220 -0.30 -9.67 12.62
CA GLU A 220 0.59 -10.03 13.72
C GLU A 220 -0.22 -10.80 14.75
N VAL A 221 0.21 -12.03 15.04
CA VAL A 221 -0.46 -12.83 16.05
C VAL A 221 0.37 -12.75 17.32
N GLY A 222 -0.10 -11.96 18.29
CA GLY A 222 0.56 -11.82 19.59
C GLY A 222 0.66 -13.13 20.39
N ASN A 223 -0.09 -14.17 19.98
CA ASN A 223 0.00 -15.55 20.46
C ASN A 223 -0.55 -16.51 19.37
N ALA A 224 0.28 -16.90 18.40
CA ALA A 224 -0.12 -17.90 17.42
C ALA A 224 -0.20 -19.30 18.07
N VAL A 225 -1.37 -19.94 18.01
CA VAL A 225 -1.51 -21.37 18.28
C VAL A 225 -1.15 -22.11 17.00
N ASN A 226 -0.07 -22.88 17.06
CA ASN A 226 0.41 -23.71 15.95
C ASN A 226 -0.61 -24.83 15.66
N LEU A 227 -1.25 -24.81 14.49
CA LEU A 227 -2.24 -25.82 14.07
C LEU A 227 -1.63 -26.98 13.25
N GLY A 228 -0.31 -27.20 13.31
CA GLY A 228 0.31 -28.32 12.64
C GLY A 228 1.57 -28.84 13.35
N SER A 229 1.50 -30.06 13.86
CA SER A 229 2.67 -30.79 14.35
C SER A 229 3.58 -31.18 13.17
N PRO A 230 4.89 -30.84 13.18
CA PRO A 230 5.82 -31.48 12.25
C PRO A 230 5.87 -33.00 12.51
N LYS A 231 6.07 -33.80 11.46
CA LYS A 231 6.23 -35.28 11.55
C LYS A 231 7.37 -35.71 12.47
N GLU A 232 8.32 -34.83 12.73
CA GLU A 232 9.37 -35.01 13.73
C GLU A 232 9.38 -33.82 14.68
N THR A 233 9.32 -34.12 15.99
CA THR A 233 9.36 -33.15 17.08
C THR A 233 10.80 -32.67 17.29
N PRO A 234 11.15 -31.39 17.05
CA PRO A 234 12.48 -30.88 17.37
C PRO A 234 12.60 -30.59 18.88
N SER A 235 13.83 -30.67 19.39
CA SER A 235 14.15 -30.57 20.83
C SER A 235 13.67 -29.26 21.48
N SER A 236 13.31 -29.33 22.77
CA SER A 236 12.55 -28.38 23.58
C SER A 236 13.21 -27.01 23.89
N ARG A 237 13.98 -26.43 22.97
CA ARG A 237 14.67 -25.15 23.21
C ARG A 237 14.70 -24.23 21.99
N GLU A 238 13.53 -23.92 21.44
CA GLU A 238 13.33 -22.82 20.48
C GLU A 238 12.02 -22.10 20.84
N VAL A 239 12.10 -20.90 21.39
CA VAL A 239 10.94 -19.99 21.50
C VAL A 239 11.04 -19.03 20.32
N GLY A 240 10.20 -19.25 19.31
CA GLY A 240 10.12 -18.40 18.11
C GLY A 240 9.35 -17.12 18.37
N THR A 241 10.00 -15.98 18.11
CA THR A 241 9.47 -14.63 18.26
C THR A 241 8.75 -14.19 16.97
N GLU A 242 7.51 -13.72 17.14
CA GLU A 242 6.60 -13.15 16.14
C GLU A 242 6.11 -14.13 15.06
N GLY A 243 4.98 -14.79 15.35
CA GLY A 243 4.19 -15.48 14.33
C GLY A 243 3.29 -14.49 13.60
N LYS A 244 3.42 -14.39 12.27
CA LYS A 244 2.41 -13.71 11.44
C LYS A 244 1.47 -14.74 10.84
N LEU A 245 0.17 -14.49 10.89
CA LEU A 245 -0.81 -15.27 10.13
C LEU A 245 -1.04 -14.56 8.81
N VAL A 246 -0.87 -15.31 7.73
CA VAL A 246 -1.21 -14.90 6.38
C VAL A 246 -2.51 -15.60 6.02
N VAL A 247 -3.55 -14.85 5.70
CA VAL A 247 -4.81 -15.39 5.18
C VAL A 247 -4.85 -15.12 3.68
N LEU A 248 -5.02 -16.19 2.91
CA LEU A 248 -5.09 -16.16 1.45
C LEU A 248 -6.53 -16.37 1.02
N ALA A 249 -7.06 -15.43 0.23
CA ALA A 249 -8.39 -15.56 -0.37
C ALA A 249 -8.28 -16.10 -1.79
N ARG A 250 -8.91 -17.25 -2.04
CA ARG A 250 -8.81 -18.00 -3.29
C ARG A 250 -10.09 -17.84 -4.14
N GLU A 251 -9.96 -17.94 -5.46
CA GLU A 251 -11.10 -17.83 -6.38
C GLU A 251 -12.09 -19.00 -6.24
N ASP A 252 -11.62 -20.15 -5.75
CA ASP A 252 -12.44 -21.32 -5.41
C ASP A 252 -13.35 -21.12 -4.17
N LYS A 253 -13.45 -19.88 -3.66
CA LYS A 253 -14.25 -19.47 -2.50
C LYS A 253 -13.72 -20.01 -1.17
N SER A 254 -12.45 -20.44 -1.11
CA SER A 254 -11.80 -20.85 0.13
C SER A 254 -10.93 -19.75 0.74
N LEU A 255 -10.73 -19.83 2.06
CA LEU A 255 -9.73 -19.08 2.81
C LEU A 255 -8.70 -20.05 3.35
N GLU A 256 -7.43 -19.73 3.18
CA GLU A 256 -6.32 -20.53 3.72
C GLU A 256 -5.47 -19.71 4.68
N GLY A 257 -5.24 -20.23 5.89
CA GLY A 257 -4.36 -19.62 6.88
C GLY A 257 -2.97 -20.26 6.85
N VAL A 258 -1.94 -19.46 6.55
CA VAL A 258 -0.54 -19.86 6.55
C VAL A 258 0.20 -19.12 7.66
N SER A 259 0.88 -19.84 8.53
CA SER A 259 1.68 -19.23 9.59
C SER A 259 3.12 -18.97 9.11
N LEU A 260 3.54 -17.70 9.15
CA LEU A 260 4.91 -17.29 8.92
C LEU A 260 5.63 -17.20 10.27
N HIS A 261 6.59 -18.09 10.49
CA HIS A 261 7.43 -18.08 11.67
C HIS A 261 8.83 -17.57 11.29
N SER A 262 9.24 -16.45 11.87
CA SER A 262 10.65 -16.03 11.81
C SER A 262 11.45 -16.85 12.82
N ARG A 263 12.24 -17.82 12.34
CA ARG A 263 13.23 -18.50 13.20
C ARG A 263 14.51 -17.65 13.19
N GLN A 264 14.66 -16.73 14.14
CA GLN A 264 15.97 -16.11 14.36
C GLN A 264 16.94 -17.15 14.93
N SER A 265 18.06 -17.37 14.23
CA SER A 265 19.19 -18.08 14.80
C SER A 265 19.92 -17.15 15.79
N ARG A 266 19.98 -17.52 17.08
CA ARG A 266 20.81 -16.80 18.06
C ARG A 266 22.28 -17.15 17.81
N TRP A 267 22.96 -16.40 16.94
CA TRP A 267 24.42 -16.32 16.99
C TRP A 267 24.88 -14.87 17.12
N LYS A 268 25.64 -14.65 18.21
CA LYS A 268 26.37 -13.45 18.66
C LYS A 268 25.66 -12.56 19.68
N GLN A 269 25.93 -12.85 20.96
CA GLN A 269 26.51 -11.85 21.85
C GLN A 269 27.70 -12.48 22.55
N GLY A 270 28.86 -11.86 22.40
CA GLY A 270 30.08 -12.26 23.09
C GLY A 270 29.92 -12.06 24.60
N PHE A 271 30.38 -13.03 25.36
CA PHE A 271 30.81 -12.82 26.74
C PHE A 271 32.30 -13.15 26.81
N PHE A 272 33.11 -12.12 27.04
CA PHE A 272 34.34 -12.30 27.79
C PHE A 272 33.96 -12.86 29.15
N CYS A 273 34.52 -14.01 29.52
CA CYS A 273 34.68 -14.37 30.92
C CYS A 273 36.09 -14.95 31.08
N ALA A 274 36.98 -14.11 31.59
CA ALA A 274 38.24 -14.55 32.14
C ALA A 274 37.93 -15.38 33.40
N THR A 275 38.21 -16.68 33.35
CA THR A 275 38.57 -17.44 34.56
C THR A 275 39.77 -18.31 34.20
N GLY A 276 40.90 -18.02 34.85
CA GLY A 276 42.17 -18.65 34.58
C GLY A 276 42.20 -20.11 35.01
N LYS A 277 42.82 -20.94 34.17
CA LYS A 277 43.61 -22.11 34.58
C LYS A 277 44.80 -22.21 33.63
N PRO A 278 46.04 -22.35 34.13
CA PRO A 278 47.19 -22.58 33.27
C PRO A 278 47.16 -24.02 32.72
N PRO A 279 47.77 -24.27 31.54
CA PRO A 279 47.76 -25.59 30.92
C PRO A 279 48.60 -26.59 31.74
N PRO A 280 48.24 -27.89 31.76
CA PRO A 280 49.01 -28.92 32.45
C PRO A 280 50.35 -29.15 31.74
N LYS A 281 51.42 -29.25 32.54
CA LYS A 281 52.75 -29.66 32.08
C LYS A 281 52.72 -31.15 31.68
N SER A 282 53.28 -31.47 30.53
CA SER A 282 53.56 -32.86 30.13
C SER A 282 54.71 -33.45 30.98
N PRO A 283 54.57 -34.66 31.53
CA PRO A 283 55.67 -35.37 32.20
C PRO A 283 56.56 -36.10 31.17
N PRO A 284 57.76 -36.58 31.60
CA PRO A 284 59.02 -36.49 30.85
C PRO A 284 59.17 -37.41 29.65
#